data_AF-A0A5S9M9Y2-F1
#
_entry.id   AF-A0A5S9M9Y2-F1
#
_cell.length_a   1.000
_cell.length_b   1.000
_cell.length_c   1.000
_cell.angle_alpha   90.00
_cell.angle_beta   90.00
_cell.angle_gamma   90.00
#
_symmetry.space_group_name_H-M   'P 1'
#
loop_
_entity.id
_entity.type
_entity.pdbx_description
1 polymer ?
#
loop_
_entity_poly.entity_id
_entity_poly.type
_entity_poly.pdbx_seq_one_letter_code
_entity_poly.pdbx_strand_id
1 'polypeptide(L)' 'MPIEVIMDGKLIQKNIQENQLTEQWIEEELKKKRQLSLKDIVYAVRSSNGNLYIDTYDDHIHSPIDQE' A
#
# COMPACT_ATOMS: atom_id res chain seq x y z
N MET A 1 -0.29 -10.87 -10.11
CA MET A 1 -0.22 -11.10 -8.65
C MET A 1 -0.23 -9.76 -7.96
N PRO A 2 -0.92 -9.62 -6.82
CA PRO A 2 -0.81 -8.40 -6.03
C PRO A 2 0.62 -8.27 -5.48
N ILE A 3 1.11 -7.03 -5.39
CA ILE A 3 2.46 -6.72 -4.92
C ILE A 3 2.32 -5.85 -3.67
N GLU A 4 2.75 -6.38 -2.54
CA GLU A 4 2.76 -5.66 -1.27
C GLU A 4 3.90 -4.64 -1.31
N VAL A 5 3.56 -3.36 -1.10
CA VAL A 5 4.55 -2.27 -1.14
C VAL A 5 4.78 -1.68 0.26
N ILE A 6 3.79 -1.76 1.15
CA ILE A 6 3.90 -1.33 2.55
C ILE A 6 3.27 -2.41 3.44
N MET A 7 3.97 -2.78 4.50
CA MET A 7 3.49 -3.71 5.53
C MET A 7 3.97 -3.22 6.90
N ASP A 8 3.07 -3.19 7.89
CA ASP A 8 3.36 -2.69 9.25
C ASP A 8 3.90 -1.24 9.25
N GLY A 9 3.41 -0.42 8.31
CA GLY A 9 3.89 0.94 8.07
C GLY A 9 5.34 1.03 7.55
N LYS A 10 5.93 -0.09 7.12
CA LYS A 10 7.27 -0.14 6.54
C LYS A 10 7.22 -0.46 5.07
N LEU A 11 8.04 0.25 4.32
CA LEU A 11 8.15 0.06 2.88
C LEU A 11 8.91 -1.24 2.55
N ILE A 12 8.32 -2.10 1.73
CA ILE A 12 8.94 -3.35 1.30
C ILE A 12 9.83 -3.09 0.08
N GLN A 13 11.06 -2.61 0.33
CA GLN A 13 12.00 -2.28 -0.75
C GLN A 13 12.26 -3.44 -1.70
N LYS A 14 12.27 -4.68 -1.21
CA LYS A 14 12.44 -5.88 -2.04
C LYS A 14 11.38 -5.95 -3.15
N ASN A 15 10.10 -5.89 -2.79
CA ASN A 15 8.99 -5.97 -3.74
C ASN A 15 9.00 -4.78 -4.71
N ILE A 16 9.38 -3.61 -4.22
CA ILE A 16 9.50 -2.38 -5.03
C ILE A 16 10.59 -2.54 -6.10
N GLN A 17 11.78 -2.97 -5.69
CA GLN A 17 12.91 -3.19 -6.59
C GLN A 17 12.63 -4.30 -7.61
N GLU A 18 12.06 -5.43 -7.17
CA GLU A 18 11.72 -6.55 -8.06
C GLU A 18 10.64 -6.18 -9.09
N ASN A 19 9.78 -5.20 -8.78
CA ASN A 19 8.71 -4.75 -9.67
C ASN A 19 9.03 -3.42 -10.38
N GLN A 20 10.28 -2.95 -10.33
CA GLN A 20 10.72 -1.69 -10.95
C GLN A 20 9.89 -0.48 -10.51
N LEU A 21 9.39 -0.51 -9.27
CA LEU A 21 8.71 0.59 -8.63
C LEU A 21 9.72 1.47 -7.90
N THR A 22 9.33 2.70 -7.58
CA THR A 22 10.14 3.61 -6.77
C THR A 22 9.35 4.04 -5.54
N GLU A 23 10.07 4.39 -4.47
CA GLU A 23 9.44 4.92 -3.25
C GLU A 23 8.65 6.19 -3.58
N GLN A 24 9.20 7.05 -4.45
CA GLN A 24 8.48 8.22 -4.97
C GLN A 24 7.16 7.87 -5.66
N TRP A 25 7.13 6.83 -6.51
CA TRP A 25 5.88 6.43 -7.16
C TRP A 25 4.80 6.08 -6.13
N ILE A 26 5.19 5.38 -5.06
CA ILE A 26 4.27 5.03 -3.97
C ILE A 26 3.80 6.30 -3.26
N GLU A 27 4.72 7.17 -2.84
CA GLU A 27 4.37 8.43 -2.19
C GLU A 27 3.45 9.31 -3.05
N GLU A 28 3.67 9.36 -4.37
CA GLU A 28 2.80 10.08 -5.30
C GLU A 28 1.39 9.47 -5.38
N GLU A 29 1.28 8.15 -5.43
CA GLU A 29 -0.02 7.46 -5.47
C GLU A 29 -0.78 7.64 -4.14
N LEU A 30 -0.09 7.58 -3.01
CA LEU A 30 -0.65 7.85 -1.68
C LEU A 30 -1.17 9.29 -1.58
N LYS A 31 -0.36 10.25 -2.06
CA LYS A 31 -0.76 11.66 -2.13
C LYS A 31 -1.93 11.88 -3.06
N LYS A 32 -1.95 11.27 -4.25
CA LYS A 32 -3.04 11.40 -5.23
C LYS A 32 -4.36 10.88 -4.72
N LYS A 33 -4.35 9.72 -4.06
CA LYS A 33 -5.61 9.08 -3.62
C LYS A 33 -6.21 9.71 -2.38
N ARG A 34 -5.39 10.03 -1.38
CA ARG A 34 -5.87 10.38 -0.03
C ARG A 34 -5.06 11.48 0.65
N GLN A 35 -4.09 12.09 -0.05
CA GLN A 35 -3.16 13.08 0.52
C GLN A 35 -2.38 12.54 1.74
N LEU A 36 -2.15 11.22 1.79
CA LEU A 36 -1.52 10.54 2.92
C LEU A 36 0.00 10.48 2.79
N SER A 37 0.67 10.34 3.93
CA SER A 37 2.10 10.03 4.01
C SER A 37 2.32 8.59 4.43
N LEU A 38 3.51 8.04 4.16
CA LEU A 38 3.90 6.68 4.58
C LEU A 38 3.67 6.42 6.08
N LYS A 39 3.75 7.46 6.92
CA LYS A 39 3.56 7.38 8.37
C LYS A 39 2.11 7.13 8.79
N ASP A 40 1.16 7.52 7.96
CA ASP A 40 -0.27 7.37 8.23
C ASP A 40 -0.79 5.99 7.78
N ILE A 41 0.04 5.24 7.05
CA ILE A 41 -0.34 4.00 6.37
C ILE A 41 0.21 2.81 7.14
N VAL A 42 -0.63 1.80 7.35
CA VAL A 42 -0.23 0.53 7.95
C VAL A 42 0.03 -0.53 6.88
N TYR A 43 -0.74 -0.52 5.79
CA TYR A 43 -0.61 -1.50 4.73
C TYR A 43 -0.95 -0.90 3.37
N ALA A 44 -0.22 -1.31 2.34
CA ALA A 44 -0.56 -0.96 0.97
C ALA A 44 -0.13 -2.06 -0.01
N VAL A 45 -1.04 -2.39 -0.92
CA VAL A 45 -0.87 -3.46 -1.89
C VAL A 45 -1.36 -3.03 -3.26
N ARG A 46 -0.52 -3.25 -4.28
CA ARG A 46 -0.88 -3.01 -5.68
C ARG A 46 -1.47 -4.28 -6.28
N SER A 47 -2.76 -4.26 -6.58
CA SER A 47 -3.43 -5.36 -7.28
C SER A 47 -2.92 -5.51 -8.72
N SER A 48 -3.07 -6.71 -9.30
CA SER A 48 -2.71 -7.00 -10.70
C SER A 48 -3.39 -6.07 -11.71
N ASN A 49 -4.52 -5.49 -11.32
CA ASN A 49 -5.31 -4.59 -12.17
C ASN A 49 -4.80 -3.14 -12.14
N GLY A 50 -3.64 -2.89 -11.51
CA GLY A 50 -3.06 -1.55 -11.35
C GLY A 50 -3.66 -0.72 -10.21
N ASN A 51 -4.65 -1.26 -9.50
CA ASN A 51 -5.26 -0.59 -8.35
C ASN A 51 -4.37 -0.70 -7.10
N LEU A 52 -3.99 0.44 -6.53
CA LEU A 52 -3.37 0.51 -5.21
C LEU A 52 -4.46 0.54 -4.13
N TYR A 53 -4.45 -0.47 -3.26
CA TYR A 53 -5.17 -0.52 -2.00
C TYR A 53 -4.28 0.04 -0.90
N ILE A 54 -4.85 0.89 -0.06
CA ILE A 54 -4.15 1.62 0.99
C ILE A 54 -5.01 1.49 2.25
N ASP A 55 -4.39 1.06 3.33
CA ASP A 55 -4.97 0.90 4.65
C ASP A 55 -4.18 1.79 5.63
N THR A 56 -4.90 2.54 6.46
CA THR A 56 -4.30 3.54 7.36
C THR A 56 -4.64 3.24 8.80
N TYR A 57 -3.86 3.77 9.73
CA TYR A 57 -4.15 3.61 11.15
C TYR A 57 -5.49 4.22 11.59
N ASP A 58 -5.97 5.24 10.86
CA ASP A 58 -7.22 5.95 11.14
C ASP A 58 -8.44 5.26 10.51
N ASP A 59 -8.25 4.71 9.31
CA ASP A 59 -9.26 3.93 8.60
C ASP A 59 -9.34 2.56 9.29
N HIS A 60 -10.12 2.49 10.37
CA HIS A 60 -10.58 1.25 11.01
C HIS A 60 -11.45 0.45 10.02
N ILE A 61 -10.92 0.07 8.86
CA ILE A 61 -11.53 -0.95 8.02
C ILE A 61 -11.35 -2.24 8.80
N HIS A 62 -12.42 -2.55 9.54
CA HIS A 62 -12.80 -3.89 9.92
C HIS A 62 -12.64 -4.75 8.67
N SER A 63 -11.51 -5.45 8.57
CA SER A 63 -11.21 -6.41 7.53
C SER A 63 -12.49 -7.17 7.22
N PRO A 64 -13.08 -7.08 6.01
CA PRO A 64 -14.11 -8.01 5.64
C PRO A 64 -13.39 -9.35 5.51
N ILE A 65 -13.39 -10.08 6.64
CA ILE A 65 -13.45 -11.52 6.74
C ILE A 65 -12.76 -12.22 5.57
N ASP A 66 -11.52 -12.62 5.81
CA ASP A 66 -11.10 -13.93 5.36
C ASP A 66 -12.07 -14.93 6.02
N GLN A 67 -13.21 -15.16 5.36
CA GLN A 67 -14.17 -16.17 5.76
C GLN A 67 -13.79 -17.41 4.97
N GLU A 68 -12.86 -18.18 5.51
CA GLU A 68 -12.72 -19.61 5.21
C GLU A 68 -13.87 -20.41 5.83
#